data_AF-A0AAD8BDB7-F1
#
_entry.id   AF-A0AAD8BDB7-F1
#
_cell.length_a   1.000
_cell.length_b   1.000
_cell.length_c   1.000
_cell.angle_alpha   90.00
_cell.angle_beta   90.00
_cell.angle_gamma   90.00
#
_symmetry.space_group_name_H-M   'P 1'
#
loop_
_entity.id
_entity.type
_entity.pdbx_description
1 polymer ?
#
loop_
_entity_poly.entity_id
_entity_poly.type
_entity_poly.pdbx_seq_one_letter_code
_entity_poly.pdbx_strand_id
1 'polypeptide(L)'
;MYSRVMRTIEETNSRGPRTRRRWSIGSSDTSSLRQPTHHSRHNRSSNQKIGSRDVKAINKRFQRLESHVITLARSVAHLSSELRNQTTMSREIENVKREIAELKLERQTTQGSNSGMRHHRGSHEHDKYRYWSPFFANPRRVGKLTRFFGQEPPLLELFLKKLGYEKYLKNFDNEQITMIELPYMTEDRLDKIGIPMGPRMRILQEAQLCVKKGDFDIYFV
;
A
#
# COMPACT_ATOMS: atom_id res chain seq x y z
N MET A 1 -21.89 2.54 57.98
CA MET A 1 -21.41 3.28 59.18
C MET A 1 -19.98 2.85 59.45
N TYR A 2 -19.07 3.82 59.54
CA TYR A 2 -17.63 3.64 59.74
C TYR A 2 -17.29 3.36 61.22
N SER A 3 -16.36 2.42 61.46
CA SER A 3 -15.33 2.45 62.52
C SER A 3 -14.56 1.12 62.48
N ARG A 4 -13.23 1.05 62.20
CA ARG A 4 -12.08 1.43 63.07
C ARG A 4 -12.16 0.59 64.38
N VAL A 5 -11.15 -0.11 64.89
CA VAL A 5 -9.78 0.31 65.23
C VAL A 5 -8.93 -0.91 65.70
N MET A 6 -7.61 -0.89 65.43
CA MET A 6 -6.44 -1.37 66.25
C MET A 6 -6.40 -2.81 66.80
N ARG A 7 -5.45 -3.69 66.44
CA ARG A 7 -3.97 -3.75 66.66
C ARG A 7 -3.55 -4.46 67.97
N THR A 8 -2.63 -5.42 67.78
CA THR A 8 -1.53 -5.93 68.66
C THR A 8 -1.96 -6.80 69.86
N ILE A 9 -1.35 -7.94 70.23
CA ILE A 9 0.07 -8.29 70.50
C ILE A 9 0.25 -9.85 70.55
N GLU A 10 1.44 -10.32 70.13
CA GLU A 10 2.23 -11.56 70.45
C GLU A 10 1.55 -12.95 70.53
N GLU A 11 1.90 -13.91 69.66
CA GLU A 11 3.14 -14.73 69.58
C GLU A 11 3.08 -15.98 70.47
N THR A 12 2.80 -17.15 69.87
CA THR A 12 3.57 -18.38 70.10
C THR A 12 3.44 -19.37 68.92
N ASN A 13 4.61 -19.72 68.38
CA ASN A 13 5.00 -21.06 67.93
C ASN A 13 4.52 -21.66 66.57
N SER A 14 5.36 -21.39 65.56
CA SER A 14 6.03 -22.36 64.67
C SER A 14 5.22 -23.41 63.87
N ARG A 15 5.25 -23.29 62.53
CA ARG A 15 5.97 -24.18 61.58
C ARG A 15 5.60 -23.92 60.10
N GLY A 16 6.57 -23.33 59.37
CA GLY A 16 6.93 -23.68 57.97
C GLY A 16 6.01 -23.27 56.80
N PRO A 17 6.42 -22.33 55.92
CA PRO A 17 5.64 -21.97 54.74
C PRO A 17 5.88 -22.92 53.55
N ARG A 18 4.77 -23.36 52.93
CA ARG A 18 4.73 -24.08 51.64
C ARG A 18 5.16 -23.14 50.51
N THR A 19 6.35 -23.35 49.97
CA THR A 19 6.85 -22.59 48.82
C THR A 19 6.15 -23.05 47.54
N ARG A 20 5.26 -22.19 47.01
CA ARG A 20 4.67 -22.31 45.68
C ARG A 20 5.78 -22.16 44.63
N ARG A 21 5.95 -23.17 43.76
CA ARG A 21 6.87 -23.11 42.61
C ARG A 21 6.36 -22.07 41.61
N ARG A 22 7.05 -20.94 41.53
CA ARG A 22 6.87 -19.90 40.53
C ARG A 22 7.72 -20.27 39.31
N TRP A 23 7.06 -20.47 38.17
CA TRP A 23 7.73 -20.61 36.89
C TRP A 23 8.20 -19.22 36.44
N SER A 24 9.51 -19.02 36.42
CA SER A 24 10.12 -17.84 35.81
C SER A 24 10.40 -18.17 34.34
N ILE A 25 9.70 -17.46 33.47
CA ILE A 25 10.07 -17.31 32.06
C ILE A 25 11.33 -16.43 32.01
N GLY A 26 12.26 -16.76 31.11
CA GLY A 26 13.40 -15.90 30.80
C GLY A 26 14.62 -16.12 31.70
N SER A 27 15.62 -16.81 31.16
CA SER A 27 16.88 -16.14 30.82
C SER A 27 17.74 -17.08 29.99
N SER A 28 18.23 -16.50 28.90
CA SER A 28 19.37 -16.96 28.13
C SER A 28 20.59 -16.95 29.05
N ASP A 29 21.25 -18.09 29.23
CA ASP A 29 22.63 -18.11 29.74
C ASP A 29 23.38 -19.29 29.13
N THR A 30 24.25 -18.92 28.19
CA THR A 30 25.38 -19.71 27.76
C THR A 30 26.32 -19.88 28.96
N SER A 31 26.43 -21.09 29.50
CA SER A 31 27.53 -21.42 30.41
C SER A 31 28.05 -22.83 30.15
N SER A 32 29.14 -22.84 29.39
CA SER A 32 30.15 -23.88 29.34
C SER A 32 30.81 -24.10 30.71
N LEU A 33 31.31 -25.31 30.93
CA LEU A 33 32.20 -25.76 32.02
C LEU A 33 31.52 -26.30 33.30
N ARG A 34 31.09 -27.58 33.27
CA ARG A 34 31.30 -28.54 34.37
C ARG A 34 31.49 -29.95 33.81
N GLN A 35 32.71 -30.49 33.94
CA GLN A 35 33.04 -31.89 33.70
C GLN A 35 32.56 -32.77 34.86
N PRO A 36 32.05 -33.99 34.59
CA PRO A 36 32.18 -35.09 35.51
C PRO A 36 33.22 -36.08 34.98
N THR A 37 34.30 -36.22 35.74
CA THR A 37 35.26 -37.32 35.62
C THR A 37 34.58 -38.62 35.99
N HIS A 38 34.40 -39.53 35.03
CA HIS A 38 34.21 -40.94 35.31
C HIS A 38 35.07 -41.76 34.37
N HIS A 39 36.17 -42.29 34.91
CA HIS A 39 36.89 -43.39 34.30
C HIS A 39 36.00 -44.63 34.35
N SER A 40 35.62 -45.14 33.18
CA SER A 40 35.42 -46.57 33.00
C SER A 40 35.85 -46.93 31.58
N ARG A 41 37.02 -47.57 31.50
CA ARG A 41 37.48 -48.27 30.32
C ARG A 41 36.56 -49.46 30.09
N HIS A 42 35.93 -49.56 28.93
CA HIS A 42 35.90 -50.84 28.23
C HIS A 42 35.88 -50.68 26.73
N ASN A 43 36.73 -51.50 26.14
CA ASN A 43 37.13 -51.57 24.74
C ASN A 43 36.06 -52.32 23.93
N ARG A 44 35.82 -51.84 22.69
CA ARG A 44 35.39 -52.58 21.48
C ARG A 44 34.17 -53.52 21.59
N SER A 45 33.07 -53.10 20.97
CA SER A 45 32.31 -54.00 20.09
C SER A 45 31.60 -53.20 18.99
N SER A 46 32.09 -53.38 17.78
CA SER A 46 31.51 -52.94 16.52
C SER A 46 30.21 -53.72 16.28
N ASN A 47 29.11 -53.28 16.90
CA ASN A 47 27.76 -53.54 16.40
C ASN A 47 26.78 -52.59 17.11
N GLN A 48 26.78 -51.31 16.72
CA GLN A 48 25.91 -50.31 17.32
C GLN A 48 24.46 -50.57 16.92
N LYS A 49 23.74 -51.31 17.77
CA LYS A 49 22.27 -51.26 17.80
C LYS A 49 21.90 -49.84 18.19
N ILE A 50 21.40 -49.08 17.21
CA ILE A 50 20.95 -47.68 17.36
C ILE A 50 20.06 -47.61 18.61
N GLY A 51 20.49 -46.85 19.61
CA GLY A 51 19.76 -46.75 20.87
C GLY A 51 18.41 -46.09 20.64
N SER A 52 17.40 -46.44 21.44
CA SER A 52 16.06 -45.82 21.33
C SER A 52 16.08 -44.28 21.46
N ARG A 53 17.09 -43.71 22.12
CA ARG A 53 17.35 -42.26 22.14
C ARG A 53 17.81 -41.72 20.78
N ASP A 54 18.65 -42.45 20.06
CA ASP A 54 19.11 -42.06 18.73
C ASP A 54 17.97 -42.16 17.71
N VAL A 55 17.12 -43.18 17.80
CA VAL A 55 15.89 -43.27 16.99
C VAL A 55 14.99 -42.05 17.21
N LYS A 56 14.80 -41.63 18.47
CA LYS A 56 14.02 -40.41 18.79
C LYS A 56 14.67 -39.13 18.25
N ALA A 57 16.00 -39.02 18.35
CA ALA A 57 16.73 -37.88 17.82
C ALA A 57 16.66 -37.81 16.28
N ILE A 58 16.77 -38.96 15.62
CA ILE A 58 16.62 -39.13 14.17
C ILE A 58 15.20 -38.76 13.73
N ASN A 59 14.16 -39.26 14.41
CA ASN A 59 12.77 -38.89 14.11
C ASN A 59 12.53 -37.38 14.25
N LYS A 60 13.12 -36.72 15.26
CA LYS A 60 13.04 -35.26 15.39
C LYS A 60 13.76 -34.53 14.26
N ARG A 61 14.79 -35.12 13.66
CA ARG A 61 15.46 -34.56 12.45
C ARG A 61 14.59 -34.76 11.21
N PHE A 62 13.98 -35.95 11.06
CA PHE A 62 13.03 -36.21 9.98
C PHE A 62 11.82 -35.28 10.03
N GLN A 63 11.19 -35.10 11.19
CA GLN A 63 10.08 -34.15 11.35
C GLN A 63 10.47 -32.71 10.97
N ARG A 64 11.69 -32.28 11.30
CA ARG A 64 12.18 -30.95 10.87
C ARG A 64 12.38 -30.91 9.35
N LEU A 65 12.96 -31.94 8.76
CA LEU A 65 13.14 -32.04 7.32
C LEU A 65 11.80 -32.05 6.59
N GLU A 66 10.83 -32.84 7.04
CA GLU A 66 9.46 -32.87 6.54
C GLU A 66 8.84 -31.46 6.59
N SER A 67 8.95 -30.77 7.73
CA SER A 67 8.42 -29.41 7.86
C SER A 67 9.06 -28.42 6.88
N HIS A 68 10.37 -28.53 6.64
CA HIS A 68 11.08 -27.69 5.68
C HIS A 68 10.71 -28.02 4.25
N VAL A 69 10.60 -29.31 3.88
CA VAL A 69 10.16 -29.74 2.55
C VAL A 69 8.75 -29.24 2.26
N ILE A 70 7.83 -29.34 3.21
CA ILE A 70 6.46 -28.81 3.07
C ILE A 70 6.48 -27.30 2.87
N THR A 71 7.31 -26.59 3.64
CA THR A 71 7.44 -25.13 3.53
C THR A 71 8.02 -24.73 2.18
N LEU A 72 9.05 -25.42 1.71
CA LEU A 72 9.65 -25.21 0.39
C LEU A 72 8.63 -25.49 -0.72
N ALA A 73 7.90 -26.60 -0.66
CA ALA A 73 6.87 -26.92 -1.64
C ALA A 73 5.80 -25.83 -1.72
N ARG A 74 5.36 -25.29 -0.57
CA ARG A 74 4.43 -24.16 -0.52
C ARG A 74 5.03 -22.91 -1.18
N SER A 75 6.26 -22.57 -0.85
CA SER A 75 6.95 -21.40 -1.43
C SER A 75 7.17 -21.55 -2.94
N VAL A 76 7.55 -22.73 -3.41
CA VAL A 76 7.72 -23.04 -4.84
C VAL A 76 6.38 -22.96 -5.56
N ALA A 77 5.31 -23.52 -4.98
CA ALA A 77 3.97 -23.42 -5.56
C ALA A 77 3.52 -21.96 -5.68
N HIS A 78 3.73 -21.15 -4.63
CA HIS A 78 3.42 -19.73 -4.64
C HIS A 78 4.21 -18.97 -5.71
N LEU A 79 5.54 -19.15 -5.74
CA LEU A 79 6.41 -18.55 -6.76
C LEU A 79 6.02 -18.99 -8.18
N SER A 80 5.66 -20.26 -8.36
CA SER A 80 5.19 -20.75 -9.66
C SER A 80 3.89 -20.07 -10.10
N SER A 81 2.99 -19.78 -9.15
CA SER A 81 1.75 -19.06 -9.43
C SER A 81 2.02 -17.61 -9.79
N GLU A 82 2.93 -16.97 -9.06
CA GLU A 82 3.34 -15.59 -9.34
C GLU A 82 3.99 -15.48 -10.72
N LEU A 83 4.90 -16.39 -11.07
CA LEU A 83 5.51 -16.43 -12.39
C LEU A 83 4.48 -16.63 -13.51
N ARG A 84 3.51 -17.53 -13.31
CA ARG A 84 2.41 -17.71 -14.28
C ARG A 84 1.62 -16.41 -14.45
N ASN A 85 1.25 -15.75 -13.36
CA ASN A 85 0.55 -14.46 -13.41
C ASN A 85 1.36 -13.40 -14.15
N GLN A 86 2.67 -13.29 -13.86
CA GLN A 86 3.56 -12.38 -14.57
C GLN A 86 3.63 -12.66 -16.07
N THR A 87 3.69 -13.94 -16.48
CA THR A 87 3.68 -14.27 -17.91
C THR A 87 2.37 -13.93 -18.60
N THR A 88 1.23 -14.09 -17.92
CA THR A 88 -0.08 -13.68 -18.44
C THR A 88 -0.16 -12.17 -18.60
N MET A 89 0.18 -11.40 -17.55
CA MET A 89 0.21 -9.94 -17.62
C MET A 89 1.17 -9.43 -18.70
N SER A 90 2.34 -10.06 -18.85
CA SER A 90 3.31 -9.68 -19.89
C SER A 90 2.73 -9.89 -21.29
N ARG A 91 2.00 -10.97 -21.53
CA ARG A 91 1.32 -11.20 -22.81
C ARG A 91 0.20 -10.19 -23.06
N GLU A 92 -0.60 -9.87 -22.04
CA GLU A 92 -1.64 -8.84 -22.14
C GLU A 92 -1.04 -7.47 -22.49
N ILE A 93 0.09 -7.11 -21.87
CA ILE A 93 0.83 -5.88 -22.19
C ILE A 93 1.30 -5.89 -23.65
N GLU A 94 1.86 -7.00 -24.13
CA GLU A 94 2.30 -7.10 -25.53
C GLU A 94 1.12 -7.06 -26.52
N ASN A 95 -0.05 -7.57 -26.14
CA ASN A 95 -1.27 -7.42 -26.93
C ASN A 95 -1.70 -5.95 -27.01
N VAL A 96 -1.79 -5.26 -25.87
CA VAL A 96 -2.13 -3.83 -25.82
C VAL A 96 -1.13 -2.99 -26.61
N LYS A 97 0.16 -3.28 -26.54
CA LYS A 97 1.18 -2.60 -27.36
C LYS A 97 0.93 -2.78 -28.85
N ARG A 98 0.52 -3.97 -29.30
CA ARG A 98 0.18 -4.23 -30.70
C ARG A 98 -1.05 -3.46 -31.13
N GLU A 99 -2.12 -3.49 -30.35
CA GLU A 99 -3.33 -2.70 -30.61
C GLU A 99 -3.03 -1.19 -30.69
N ILE A 100 -2.19 -0.67 -29.79
CA ILE A 100 -1.72 0.73 -29.85
C ILE A 100 -0.95 1.02 -31.14
N ALA A 101 -0.09 0.10 -31.58
CA ALA A 101 0.67 0.27 -32.82
C ALA A 101 -0.26 0.27 -34.05
N GLU A 102 -1.27 -0.60 -34.07
CA GLU A 102 -2.30 -0.67 -35.11
C GLU A 102 -3.14 0.62 -35.15
N LEU A 103 -3.67 1.07 -34.00
CA LEU A 103 -4.40 2.34 -33.89
C LEU A 103 -3.55 3.56 -34.30
N LYS A 104 -2.26 3.52 -34.01
CA LYS A 104 -1.33 4.59 -34.42
C LYS A 104 -1.13 4.58 -35.94
N LEU A 105 -1.05 3.41 -36.57
CA LEU A 105 -0.95 3.26 -38.01
C LEU A 105 -2.26 3.69 -38.70
N GLU A 106 -3.42 3.31 -38.17
CA GLU A 106 -4.74 3.69 -38.68
C GLU A 106 -4.98 5.22 -38.60
N ARG A 107 -4.53 5.86 -37.51
CA ARG A 107 -4.52 7.33 -37.41
C ARG A 107 -3.60 8.00 -38.43
N GLN A 108 -2.54 7.31 -38.86
CA GLN A 108 -1.58 7.85 -39.81
C GLN A 108 -2.07 7.71 -41.26
N THR A 109 -2.86 6.68 -41.58
CA THR A 109 -3.46 6.50 -42.91
C THR A 109 -4.72 7.35 -43.10
N THR A 110 -5.50 7.59 -42.04
CA THR A 110 -6.69 8.46 -42.08
C THR A 110 -6.38 9.97 -42.07
N GLN A 111 -5.13 10.37 -41.78
CA GLN A 111 -4.67 11.78 -41.81
C GLN A 111 -3.97 12.18 -43.12
N GLY A 112 -4.32 11.56 -44.25
CA GLY A 112 -3.87 11.96 -45.58
C GLY A 112 -4.63 13.13 -46.22
N SER A 113 -5.57 13.77 -45.52
CA SER A 113 -6.36 14.89 -46.07
C SER A 113 -6.88 15.81 -44.97
N ASN A 114 -6.00 16.61 -44.36
CA ASN A 114 -6.31 18.00 -44.04
C ASN A 114 -5.06 18.76 -43.57
N SER A 115 -4.88 19.92 -44.19
CA SER A 115 -3.77 20.84 -44.01
C SER A 115 -3.76 21.49 -42.62
N GLY A 116 -2.56 21.68 -42.08
CA GLY A 116 -2.21 22.86 -41.28
C GLY A 116 -2.59 22.89 -39.80
N MET A 117 -1.72 22.37 -38.92
CA MET A 117 -1.24 23.14 -37.76
C MET A 117 0.01 22.46 -37.16
N ARG A 118 1.18 23.03 -37.43
CA ARG A 118 2.44 22.66 -36.75
C ARG A 118 2.29 23.05 -35.28
N HIS A 119 2.27 22.07 -34.38
CA HIS A 119 2.57 22.31 -32.97
C HIS A 119 3.87 21.61 -32.58
N HIS A 120 4.68 22.38 -31.87
CA HIS A 120 6.07 22.16 -31.56
C HIS A 120 6.36 20.80 -30.91
N ARG A 121 7.39 20.17 -31.47
CA ARG A 121 8.20 19.10 -30.89
C ARG A 121 8.94 19.67 -29.67
N GLY A 122 8.37 19.51 -28.48
CA GLY A 122 9.02 19.91 -27.23
C GLY A 122 8.06 19.94 -26.05
N SER A 123 7.81 18.78 -25.43
CA SER A 123 7.56 18.64 -23.98
C SER A 123 7.15 17.20 -23.67
N HIS A 124 8.13 16.37 -23.29
CA HIS A 124 7.86 15.05 -22.70
C HIS A 124 7.43 15.16 -21.22
N GLU A 125 7.38 16.38 -20.66
CA GLU A 125 6.95 16.67 -19.28
C GLU A 125 5.41 16.85 -19.21
N HIS A 126 4.81 17.48 -20.22
CA HIS A 126 3.38 17.84 -20.22
C HIS A 126 2.43 16.64 -20.35
N ASP A 127 2.92 15.51 -20.87
CA ASP A 127 2.12 14.29 -21.02
C ASP A 127 1.97 13.50 -19.71
N LYS A 128 2.85 13.68 -18.71
CA LYS A 128 2.70 13.04 -17.38
C LYS A 128 1.46 13.53 -16.64
N TYR A 129 1.04 14.77 -16.88
CA TYR A 129 -0.10 15.40 -16.20
C TYR A 129 -1.39 15.38 -17.02
N ARG A 130 -1.34 14.83 -18.24
CA ARG A 130 -2.51 14.64 -19.13
C ARG A 130 -3.41 13.48 -18.68
N TYR A 131 -2.86 12.59 -17.86
CA TYR A 131 -3.59 11.52 -17.19
C TYR A 131 -4.41 12.03 -16.00
N TRP A 132 -4.09 13.20 -15.41
CA TRP A 132 -4.78 13.68 -14.20
C TRP A 132 -6.19 14.27 -14.47
N SER A 133 -6.56 14.47 -15.73
CA SER A 133 -7.73 15.28 -16.11
C SER A 133 -9.14 14.77 -15.78
N PRO A 134 -9.43 13.53 -15.34
CA PRO A 134 -10.80 13.20 -14.90
C PRO A 134 -10.95 12.96 -13.38
N PHE A 135 -9.87 13.06 -12.59
CA PHE A 135 -9.90 12.56 -11.21
C PHE A 135 -10.61 13.47 -10.20
N PHE A 136 -10.61 14.78 -10.43
CA PHE A 136 -11.01 15.77 -9.41
C PHE A 136 -12.43 16.31 -9.54
N ALA A 137 -13.07 16.12 -10.70
CA ALA A 137 -14.42 16.63 -10.96
C ALA A 137 -15.53 15.61 -10.59
N ASN A 138 -15.19 14.38 -10.21
CA ASN A 138 -16.19 13.36 -9.89
C ASN A 138 -16.59 13.41 -8.40
N PRO A 139 -17.83 13.83 -8.06
CA PRO A 139 -18.24 14.04 -6.67
C PRO A 139 -18.19 12.75 -5.82
N ARG A 140 -18.44 11.57 -6.42
CA ARG A 140 -18.39 10.28 -5.70
C ARG A 140 -16.97 9.91 -5.29
N ARG A 141 -15.97 10.31 -6.09
CA ARG A 141 -14.56 10.05 -5.79
C ARG A 141 -14.02 11.04 -4.78
N VAL A 142 -14.39 12.31 -4.90
CA VAL A 142 -14.03 13.34 -3.92
C VAL A 142 -14.56 12.96 -2.54
N GLY A 143 -15.83 12.54 -2.42
CA GLY A 143 -16.38 12.08 -1.13
C GLY A 143 -15.65 10.88 -0.51
N LYS A 144 -15.16 9.94 -1.33
CA LYS A 144 -14.30 8.85 -0.84
C LYS A 144 -12.96 9.39 -0.32
N LEU A 145 -12.31 10.27 -1.07
CA LEU A 145 -11.04 10.88 -0.68
C LEU A 145 -11.21 11.68 0.62
N THR A 146 -12.25 12.50 0.74
CA THR A 146 -12.57 13.25 1.97
C THR A 146 -12.75 12.31 3.17
N ARG A 147 -13.40 11.15 2.98
CA ARG A 147 -13.52 10.13 4.04
C ARG A 147 -12.18 9.50 4.43
N PHE A 148 -11.26 9.32 3.49
CA PHE A 148 -9.93 8.75 3.75
C PHE A 148 -8.99 9.73 4.45
N PHE A 149 -9.01 11.01 4.04
CA PHE A 149 -8.10 12.03 4.59
C PHE A 149 -8.65 12.75 5.81
N GLY A 150 -9.96 12.67 6.07
CA GLY A 150 -10.63 13.41 7.16
C GLY A 150 -10.78 14.92 6.88
N GLN A 151 -10.15 15.41 5.82
CA GLN A 151 -10.26 16.77 5.30
C GLN A 151 -10.53 16.69 3.79
N GLU A 152 -11.25 17.68 3.25
CA GLU A 152 -11.39 17.81 1.81
C GLU A 152 -10.00 18.07 1.19
N PRO A 153 -9.55 17.23 0.25
CA PRO A 153 -8.24 17.40 -0.36
C PRO A 153 -8.20 18.75 -1.13
N PRO A 154 -7.05 19.45 -1.19
CA PRO A 154 -6.94 20.78 -1.80
C PRO A 154 -6.93 20.71 -3.34
N LEU A 155 -7.97 20.14 -3.93
CA LEU A 155 -8.04 19.82 -5.36
C LEU A 155 -7.96 21.06 -6.25
N LEU A 156 -8.58 22.15 -5.80
CA LEU A 156 -8.57 23.42 -6.51
C LEU A 156 -7.18 24.06 -6.52
N GLU A 157 -6.47 24.02 -5.40
CA GLU A 157 -5.08 24.49 -5.32
C GLU A 157 -4.19 23.73 -6.30
N LEU A 158 -4.28 22.39 -6.33
CA LEU A 158 -3.54 21.56 -7.27
C LEU A 158 -3.88 21.87 -8.74
N PHE A 159 -5.16 22.13 -9.01
CA PHE A 159 -5.63 22.48 -10.35
C PHE A 159 -5.07 23.83 -10.82
N LEU A 160 -5.16 24.86 -9.97
CA LEU A 160 -4.63 26.19 -10.28
C LEU A 160 -3.10 26.17 -10.37
N LYS A 161 -2.42 25.40 -9.52
CA LYS A 161 -0.98 25.13 -9.59
C LYS A 161 -0.57 24.59 -10.95
N LYS A 162 -1.30 23.60 -11.46
CA LYS A 162 -1.04 23.02 -12.79
C LYS A 162 -1.20 24.05 -13.90
N LEU A 163 -2.15 24.98 -13.78
CA LEU A 163 -2.35 26.05 -14.75
C LEU A 163 -1.41 27.25 -14.58
N GLY A 164 -0.63 27.31 -13.49
CA GLY A 164 0.20 28.47 -13.14
C GLY A 164 -0.60 29.65 -12.58
N TYR A 165 -1.78 29.39 -12.03
CA TYR A 165 -2.77 30.36 -11.56
C TYR A 165 -3.01 30.32 -10.04
N GLU A 166 -2.05 29.80 -9.27
CA GLU A 166 -2.12 29.69 -7.79
C GLU A 166 -2.46 31.01 -7.10
N LYS A 167 -2.00 32.13 -7.66
CA LYS A 167 -2.24 33.47 -7.09
C LYS A 167 -3.72 33.83 -6.95
N TYR A 168 -4.59 33.20 -7.73
CA TYR A 168 -6.05 33.42 -7.67
C TYR A 168 -6.75 32.50 -6.68
N LEU A 169 -6.04 31.59 -6.00
CA LEU A 169 -6.64 30.63 -5.07
C LEU A 169 -7.49 31.33 -3.99
N LYS A 170 -6.98 32.42 -3.42
CA LYS A 170 -7.69 33.23 -2.41
C LYS A 170 -9.04 33.76 -2.92
N ASN A 171 -9.12 34.07 -4.21
CA ASN A 171 -10.35 34.57 -4.83
C ASN A 171 -11.42 33.48 -4.84
N PHE A 172 -11.02 32.23 -5.05
CA PHE A 172 -11.92 31.08 -4.97
C PHE A 172 -12.27 30.71 -3.53
N ASP A 173 -11.30 30.76 -2.61
CA ASP A 173 -11.54 30.47 -1.19
C ASP A 173 -12.54 31.45 -0.57
N ASN A 174 -12.49 32.73 -0.95
CA ASN A 174 -13.43 33.75 -0.49
C ASN A 174 -14.88 33.44 -0.87
N GLU A 175 -15.12 32.85 -2.04
CA GLU A 175 -16.45 32.41 -2.49
C GLU A 175 -16.73 30.92 -2.19
N GLN A 176 -15.82 30.23 -1.50
CA GLN A 176 -15.90 28.78 -1.22
C GLN A 176 -16.13 27.93 -2.47
N ILE A 177 -15.59 28.37 -3.61
CA ILE A 177 -15.74 27.67 -4.88
C ILE A 177 -14.86 26.43 -4.83
N THR A 178 -15.46 25.27 -5.01
CA THR A 178 -14.74 23.98 -5.01
C THR A 178 -14.46 23.48 -6.42
N MET A 179 -13.59 22.47 -6.55
CA MET A 179 -13.25 21.87 -7.86
C MET A 179 -14.46 21.20 -8.55
N ILE A 180 -15.49 20.82 -7.80
CA ILE A 180 -16.73 20.26 -8.35
C ILE A 180 -17.68 21.34 -8.91
N GLU A 181 -17.62 22.56 -8.37
CA GLU A 181 -18.45 23.69 -8.80
C GLU A 181 -17.83 24.42 -10.00
N LEU A 182 -16.50 24.48 -10.03
CA LEU A 182 -15.72 25.19 -11.05
C LEU A 182 -16.13 24.88 -12.51
N PRO A 183 -16.41 23.63 -12.93
CA PRO A 183 -16.82 23.35 -14.31
C PRO A 183 -18.19 23.94 -14.71
N TYR A 184 -19.03 24.26 -13.72
CA TYR A 184 -20.37 24.82 -13.90
C TYR A 184 -20.40 26.33 -13.74
N MET A 185 -19.25 26.96 -13.50
CA MET A 185 -19.13 28.40 -13.39
C MET A 185 -19.32 29.10 -14.74
N THR A 186 -19.85 30.32 -14.69
CA THR A 186 -19.88 31.20 -15.85
C THR A 186 -18.66 32.12 -15.86
N GLU A 187 -18.32 32.59 -17.06
CA GLU A 187 -17.30 33.59 -17.26
C GLU A 187 -17.55 34.85 -16.39
N ASP A 188 -18.79 35.35 -16.36
CA ASP A 188 -19.16 36.53 -15.57
C ASP A 188 -18.92 36.35 -14.07
N ARG A 189 -19.10 35.14 -13.53
CA ARG A 189 -18.85 34.87 -12.11
C ARG A 189 -17.36 34.86 -11.80
N LEU A 190 -16.54 34.32 -12.69
CA LEU A 190 -15.08 34.40 -12.59
C LEU A 190 -14.56 35.84 -12.69
N ASP A 191 -15.25 36.71 -13.44
CA ASP A 191 -14.96 38.16 -13.46
C ASP A 191 -15.19 38.82 -12.11
N LYS A 192 -16.36 38.52 -11.50
CA LYS A 192 -16.78 39.12 -10.22
C LYS A 192 -15.84 38.79 -9.08
N ILE A 193 -15.21 37.61 -9.11
CA ILE A 193 -14.15 37.24 -8.15
C ILE A 193 -12.79 37.84 -8.50
N GLY A 194 -12.68 38.68 -9.53
CA GLY A 194 -11.47 39.42 -9.89
C GLY A 194 -10.46 38.64 -10.72
N ILE A 195 -10.90 37.63 -11.49
CA ILE A 195 -10.01 36.89 -12.40
C ILE A 195 -10.05 37.53 -13.79
N PRO A 196 -8.90 37.99 -14.32
CA PRO A 196 -8.86 38.63 -15.63
C PRO A 196 -9.15 37.63 -16.76
N MET A 197 -9.59 38.16 -17.91
CA MET A 197 -10.05 37.41 -19.08
C MET A 197 -9.16 36.24 -19.51
N GLY A 198 -7.84 36.41 -19.60
CA GLY A 198 -6.93 35.35 -20.05
C GLY A 198 -6.95 34.11 -19.15
N PRO A 199 -6.58 34.22 -17.87
CA PRO A 199 -6.68 33.13 -16.89
C PRO A 199 -8.08 32.55 -16.77
N ARG A 200 -9.11 33.40 -16.79
CA ARG A 200 -10.52 33.00 -16.73
C ARG A 200 -10.88 32.00 -17.84
N MET A 201 -10.58 32.34 -19.10
CA MET A 201 -10.86 31.47 -20.24
C MET A 201 -10.12 30.13 -20.14
N ARG A 202 -8.84 30.17 -19.74
CA ARG A 202 -8.02 28.97 -19.54
C ARG A 202 -8.58 28.06 -18.44
N ILE A 203 -8.94 28.62 -17.29
CA ILE A 203 -9.48 27.89 -16.14
C ILE A 203 -10.80 27.20 -16.52
N LEU A 204 -11.72 27.93 -17.14
CA LEU A 204 -13.03 27.41 -17.50
C LEU A 204 -12.93 26.32 -18.58
N GLN A 205 -12.11 26.53 -19.62
CA GLN A 205 -11.87 25.52 -20.65
C GLN A 205 -11.27 24.23 -20.07
N GLU A 206 -10.24 24.32 -19.23
CA GLU A 206 -9.61 23.14 -18.63
C GLU A 206 -10.57 22.42 -17.67
N ALA A 207 -11.35 23.16 -16.87
CA ALA A 207 -12.34 22.59 -15.97
C ALA A 207 -13.44 21.84 -16.72
N GLN A 208 -13.91 22.36 -17.86
CA GLN A 208 -14.90 21.68 -18.71
C GLN A 208 -14.33 20.46 -19.43
N LEU A 209 -13.07 20.50 -19.85
CA LEU A 209 -12.37 19.33 -20.41
C LEU A 209 -12.25 18.20 -19.37
N CYS A 210 -12.09 18.55 -18.09
CA CYS A 210 -12.07 17.56 -17.02
C CYS A 210 -13.39 16.79 -16.86
N VAL A 211 -14.53 17.42 -17.19
CA VAL A 211 -15.85 16.78 -17.16
C VAL A 211 -16.08 15.95 -18.44
N LYS A 212 -15.84 16.53 -19.62
CA LYS A 212 -16.10 15.86 -20.92
C LYS A 212 -15.26 14.60 -21.15
N LYS A 213 -14.03 14.55 -20.61
CA LYS A 213 -13.19 13.34 -20.68
C LYS A 213 -13.61 12.27 -19.65
N GLY A 214 -14.56 12.59 -18.78
CA GLY A 214 -15.13 11.71 -17.76
C GLY A 214 -16.49 11.12 -18.11
N ASP A 215 -16.94 11.21 -19.38
CA ASP A 215 -18.20 10.61 -19.84
C ASP A 215 -18.14 9.07 -19.74
N PHE A 216 -18.71 8.56 -18.64
CA PHE A 216 -19.61 7.40 -18.56
C PHE A 216 -19.27 6.04 -19.20
N ASP A 217 -18.01 5.63 -19.32
CA ASP A 217 -17.71 4.19 -19.47
C ASP A 217 -17.66 3.48 -18.11
N ILE A 218 -18.82 3.47 -17.44
CA ILE A 218 -19.17 2.42 -16.48
C ILE A 218 -20.30 1.64 -17.15
N TYR A 219 -19.90 0.68 -17.99
CA TYR A 219 -20.79 -0.39 -18.41
C TYR A 219 -21.37 -1.05 -17.16
N PHE A 220 -22.68 -0.95 -16.98
CA PHE A 220 -23.42 -1.89 -16.16
C PHE A 220 -23.52 -3.19 -16.96
N VAL A 221 -22.77 -4.20 -16.54
CA VAL A 221 -23.13 -5.63 -16.65
C VAL A 221 -22.80 -6.27 -15.31
#